data_AF-A0AA92WHL3-F1
#
_entry.id   AF-A0AA92WHL3-F1
#
_cell.length_a   1.000
_cell.length_b   1.000
_cell.length_c   1.000
_cell.angle_alpha   90.00
_cell.angle_beta   90.00
_cell.angle_gamma   90.00
#
_symmetry.space_group_name_H-M   'P 1'
#
loop_
_entity.id
_entity.type
_entity.pdbx_description
1 polymer ?
#
loop_
_entity_poly.entity_id
_entity_poly.type
_entity_poly.pdbx_seq_one_letter_code
_entity_poly.pdbx_strand_id
1 'polypeptide(L)'
;MTASCAFAQTIEPSGDKGDKNILNHLDGSISLGTTGVGVDLAMPIGKMVQVRTGFNFFPHYEQTMHFGVQVGDDTDPTVQDEKFNKLSQTLNEMFAFEVDRNVDMKGKPTMKNFKLLVDVFPFRNKHWHVTTGFYWGPSTVAKAENAAYDATSLVSVAIYNNLYNRVKESWESQISDDPNVIPIPYISIGGNKIYADESLYNKFMDYGRMGVHVGDYPDGTPYRMEPDANNMVSCKIKVNNFRPYLGFGYGGKLSNRSDRNWISFDCGAMFWGGTPRIITHDGVDLAKDVKNISGKVGDYVSLFKAVKVYPVLELRLTHRIF
;
A
#
# COMPACT_ATOMS: atom_id res chain seq x y z
N MET A 1 0.37 87.85 23.46
CA MET A 1 0.33 86.44 23.89
C MET A 1 -0.86 85.77 23.24
N THR A 2 -0.59 84.63 22.63
CA THR A 2 -1.47 83.74 21.84
C THR A 2 -2.63 83.13 22.63
N ALA A 3 -3.80 83.01 21.99
CA ALA A 3 -4.52 81.74 21.85
C ALA A 3 -5.68 81.87 20.84
N SER A 4 -5.59 81.07 19.77
CA SER A 4 -6.66 80.76 18.82
C SER A 4 -7.27 79.41 19.23
N CYS A 5 -8.58 79.25 19.10
CA CYS A 5 -9.17 77.93 18.82
C CYS A 5 -10.49 78.09 18.05
N ALA A 6 -10.49 77.45 16.88
CA ALA A 6 -11.48 77.53 15.84
C ALA A 6 -12.63 76.52 16.02
N PHE A 7 -13.67 76.76 15.23
CA PHE A 7 -14.93 76.05 15.12
C PHE A 7 -14.79 74.53 14.95
N ALA A 8 -15.77 73.83 15.54
CA ALA A 8 -16.03 72.42 15.36
C ALA A 8 -16.36 72.08 13.89
N GLN A 9 -15.68 71.09 13.34
CA GLN A 9 -16.02 70.44 12.08
C GLN A 9 -16.34 68.98 12.36
N THR A 10 -17.56 68.59 12.04
CA THR A 10 -18.14 67.25 12.14
C THR A 10 -17.28 66.24 11.40
N ILE A 11 -16.75 65.24 12.10
CA ILE A 11 -16.05 64.11 11.48
C ILE A 11 -17.08 63.02 11.21
N GLU A 12 -17.52 62.90 9.97
CA GLU A 12 -18.15 61.69 9.45
C GLU A 12 -17.15 60.52 9.51
N PRO A 13 -17.56 59.31 9.91
CA PRO A 13 -16.67 58.16 9.87
C PRO A 13 -16.46 57.72 8.42
N SER A 14 -15.35 58.15 7.82
CA SER A 14 -14.79 57.58 6.58
C SER A 14 -14.14 56.22 6.87
N GLY A 15 -14.98 55.21 7.08
CA GLY A 15 -14.57 53.81 7.27
C GLY A 15 -14.71 53.01 5.97
N ASP A 16 -13.70 53.16 5.12
CA ASP A 16 -13.27 52.28 4.00
C ASP A 16 -14.22 51.12 3.63
N LYS A 17 -14.92 51.26 2.50
CA LYS A 17 -15.58 50.14 1.80
C LYS A 17 -14.48 49.20 1.33
N GLY A 18 -14.10 48.25 2.18
CA GLY A 18 -13.14 47.21 1.83
C GLY A 18 -13.64 46.42 0.63
N ASP A 19 -13.10 46.74 -0.54
CA ASP A 19 -13.16 45.90 -1.74
C ASP A 19 -12.55 44.54 -1.38
N LYS A 20 -13.42 43.60 -1.02
CA LYS A 20 -13.07 42.20 -0.79
C LYS A 20 -12.88 41.52 -2.15
N ASN A 21 -11.84 41.92 -2.87
CA ASN A 21 -11.35 41.15 -4.02
C ASN A 21 -10.69 39.87 -3.48
N ILE A 22 -11.51 38.84 -3.29
CA ILE A 22 -11.13 37.53 -2.74
C ILE A 22 -10.20 36.73 -3.70
N LEU A 23 -9.94 37.24 -4.92
CA LEU A 23 -9.19 36.56 -5.98
C LEU A 23 -8.21 37.53 -6.69
N ASN A 24 -7.22 38.06 -5.98
CA ASN A 24 -6.29 39.06 -6.54
C ASN A 24 -5.18 38.50 -7.44
N HIS A 25 -4.94 37.20 -7.46
CA HIS A 25 -4.08 36.51 -8.43
C HIS A 25 -4.27 34.99 -8.35
N LEU A 26 -4.01 34.28 -9.45
CA LEU A 26 -4.01 32.81 -9.50
C LEU A 26 -2.59 32.31 -9.79
N ASP A 27 -2.09 31.47 -8.89
CA ASP A 27 -0.77 30.87 -9.02
C ASP A 27 -0.90 29.41 -9.44
N GLY A 28 -0.24 29.03 -10.53
CA GLY A 28 -0.12 27.63 -10.96
C GLY A 28 1.18 27.03 -10.45
N SER A 29 1.15 25.81 -9.95
CA SER A 29 2.35 25.16 -9.43
C SER A 29 2.46 23.71 -9.87
N ILE A 30 3.70 23.28 -10.07
CA ILE A 30 4.06 21.89 -10.29
C ILE A 30 4.77 21.42 -9.03
N SER A 31 4.40 20.24 -8.57
CA SER A 31 4.95 19.63 -7.38
C SER A 31 5.54 18.27 -7.65
N LEU A 32 6.60 17.93 -6.92
CA LEU A 32 7.22 16.61 -6.93
C LEU A 32 7.54 16.22 -5.50
N GLY A 33 7.14 15.02 -5.11
CA GLY A 33 7.32 14.56 -3.75
C GLY A 33 7.08 13.08 -3.56
N THR A 34 7.05 12.70 -2.29
CA THR A 34 6.70 11.34 -1.83
C THR A 34 5.36 10.85 -2.35
N THR A 35 4.38 11.74 -2.54
CA THR A 35 3.07 11.39 -3.14
C THR A 35 3.06 11.34 -4.67
N GLY A 36 4.22 11.53 -5.31
CA GLY A 36 4.38 11.56 -6.76
C GLY A 36 4.51 12.98 -7.33
N VAL A 37 4.05 13.14 -8.57
CA VAL A 37 4.05 14.42 -9.30
C VAL A 37 2.65 15.03 -9.22
N GLY A 38 2.57 16.34 -9.04
CA GLY A 38 1.30 17.05 -8.91
C GLY A 38 1.25 18.38 -9.65
N VAL A 39 0.03 18.84 -9.86
CA VAL A 39 -0.28 20.17 -10.38
C VAL A 39 -1.31 20.80 -9.46
N ASP A 40 -1.00 22.00 -8.97
CA ASP A 40 -1.81 22.69 -7.98
C ASP A 40 -2.06 24.14 -8.37
N LEU A 41 -3.25 24.62 -8.03
CA LEU A 41 -3.64 26.02 -8.12
C LEU A 41 -3.69 26.60 -6.71
N ALA A 42 -3.06 27.75 -6.52
CA ALA A 42 -3.06 28.49 -5.28
C ALA A 42 -3.81 29.82 -5.45
N MET A 43 -4.70 30.08 -4.49
CA MET A 43 -5.60 31.23 -4.43
C MET A 43 -5.42 31.92 -3.07
N PRO A 44 -4.72 33.07 -3.01
CA PRO A 44 -4.51 33.81 -1.78
C PRO A 44 -5.80 34.52 -1.35
N ILE A 45 -6.29 34.20 -0.14
CA ILE A 45 -7.45 34.82 0.47
C ILE A 45 -6.95 35.78 1.55
N GLY A 46 -6.70 37.03 1.15
CA GLY A 46 -6.19 38.08 2.03
C GLY A 46 -4.67 38.04 2.19
N LYS A 47 -4.16 38.52 3.34
CA LYS A 47 -2.71 38.73 3.55
C LYS A 47 -1.98 37.51 4.13
N MET A 48 -2.69 36.64 4.83
CA MET A 48 -2.11 35.57 5.66
C MET A 48 -2.59 34.16 5.30
N VAL A 49 -3.61 34.02 4.46
CA VAL A 49 -4.21 32.72 4.14
C VAL A 49 -4.19 32.50 2.64
N GLN A 50 -3.87 31.28 2.23
CA GLN A 50 -3.92 30.84 0.85
C GLN A 50 -4.60 29.49 0.77
N VAL A 51 -5.54 29.34 -0.15
CA VAL A 51 -6.17 28.06 -0.45
C VAL A 51 -5.45 27.45 -1.64
N ARG A 52 -5.14 26.17 -1.54
CA ARG A 52 -4.44 25.40 -2.56
C ARG A 52 -5.26 24.18 -2.90
N THR A 53 -5.58 24.02 -4.18
CA THR A 53 -6.28 22.84 -4.69
C THR A 53 -5.46 22.21 -5.78
N GLY A 54 -5.36 20.88 -5.83
CA GLY A 54 -4.51 20.23 -6.81
C GLY A 54 -4.75 18.75 -6.95
N PHE A 55 -4.01 18.14 -7.85
CA PHE A 55 -4.05 16.71 -8.09
C PHE A 55 -2.63 16.16 -8.16
N ASN A 56 -2.36 15.14 -7.34
CA ASN A 56 -1.10 14.40 -7.31
C ASN A 56 -1.33 12.99 -7.85
N PHE A 57 -0.42 12.49 -8.66
CA PHE A 57 -0.39 11.11 -9.08
C PHE A 57 1.02 10.54 -8.95
N PHE A 58 1.11 9.29 -8.52
CA PHE A 58 2.37 8.56 -8.54
C PHE A 58 2.63 8.02 -9.96
N PRO A 59 3.78 8.32 -10.58
CA PRO A 59 4.12 7.76 -11.88
C PRO A 59 4.30 6.24 -11.79
N HIS A 60 4.20 5.53 -12.92
CA HIS A 60 4.37 4.07 -12.92
C HIS A 60 5.78 3.71 -12.45
N TYR A 61 5.86 3.02 -11.32
CA TYR A 61 7.10 2.52 -10.73
C TYR A 61 6.86 1.09 -10.25
N GLU A 62 7.80 0.22 -10.54
CA GLU A 62 7.77 -1.18 -10.11
C GLU A 62 8.97 -1.43 -9.22
N GLN A 63 8.73 -1.84 -7.98
CA GLN A 63 9.77 -2.28 -7.07
C GLN A 63 9.63 -3.78 -6.84
N THR A 64 10.64 -4.55 -7.20
CA THR A 64 10.69 -5.98 -6.92
C THR A 64 11.02 -6.21 -5.44
N MET A 65 10.21 -7.01 -4.77
CA MET A 65 10.39 -7.47 -3.41
C MET A 65 10.48 -8.99 -3.41
N HIS A 66 11.45 -9.54 -2.70
CA HIS A 66 11.69 -11.00 -2.64
C HIS A 66 11.02 -11.59 -1.39
N PHE A 67 10.21 -12.63 -1.58
CA PHE A 67 9.57 -13.39 -0.50
C PHE A 67 9.93 -14.87 -0.58
N GLY A 68 10.31 -15.48 0.54
CA GLY A 68 10.65 -16.91 0.60
C GLY A 68 9.40 -17.79 0.67
N VAL A 69 9.39 -18.89 -0.07
CA VAL A 69 8.38 -19.95 -0.06
C VAL A 69 8.71 -20.96 1.05
N GLN A 70 7.71 -21.41 1.81
CA GLN A 70 7.88 -22.39 2.90
C GLN A 70 6.98 -23.62 2.69
N VAL A 71 7.39 -24.77 3.24
CA VAL A 71 6.71 -26.06 3.14
C VAL A 71 6.49 -26.64 4.54
N GLY A 72 5.25 -26.96 4.92
CA GLY A 72 4.95 -27.48 6.26
C GLY A 72 5.17 -26.47 7.39
N ASP A 73 4.70 -26.79 8.60
CA ASP A 73 4.49 -25.83 9.70
C ASP A 73 5.76 -25.54 10.55
N ASP A 74 6.90 -26.10 10.17
CA ASP A 74 8.15 -25.94 10.91
C ASP A 74 8.76 -24.55 10.67
N THR A 75 9.14 -23.86 11.75
CA THR A 75 9.81 -22.56 11.64
C THR A 75 11.34 -22.66 11.51
N ASP A 76 11.90 -23.88 11.56
CA ASP A 76 13.35 -24.09 11.48
C ASP A 76 13.84 -24.00 10.01
N PRO A 77 14.75 -23.05 9.70
CA PRO A 77 15.23 -22.85 8.34
C PRO A 77 15.94 -24.08 7.74
N THR A 78 16.57 -24.92 8.58
CA THR A 78 17.29 -26.10 8.10
C THR A 78 16.36 -27.23 7.67
N VAL A 79 15.25 -27.41 8.40
CA VAL A 79 14.21 -28.41 8.11
C VAL A 79 13.36 -27.98 6.90
N GLN A 80 13.04 -26.68 6.83
CA GLN A 80 12.38 -26.07 5.66
C GLN A 80 13.20 -26.28 4.40
N ASP A 81 14.51 -26.10 4.49
CA ASP A 81 15.39 -26.28 3.35
C ASP A 81 15.40 -27.73 2.83
N GLU A 82 15.48 -28.70 3.73
CA GLU A 82 15.48 -30.11 3.35
C GLU A 82 14.13 -30.52 2.73
N LYS A 83 13.01 -30.08 3.32
CA LYS A 83 11.66 -30.33 2.79
C LYS A 83 11.46 -29.73 1.41
N PHE A 84 11.89 -28.47 1.21
CA PHE A 84 11.81 -27.80 -0.08
C PHE A 84 12.66 -28.50 -1.14
N ASN A 85 13.91 -28.86 -0.82
CA ASN A 85 14.82 -29.50 -1.78
C ASN A 85 14.29 -30.87 -2.24
N LYS A 86 13.81 -31.69 -1.30
CA LYS A 86 13.19 -32.99 -1.62
C LYS A 86 11.95 -32.81 -2.51
N LEU A 87 11.13 -31.79 -2.24
CA LEU A 87 9.95 -31.51 -3.06
C LEU A 87 10.28 -30.99 -4.44
N SER A 88 11.18 -30.01 -4.54
CA SER A 88 11.65 -29.48 -5.81
C SER A 88 12.23 -30.61 -6.67
N GLN A 89 13.01 -31.51 -6.07
CA GLN A 89 13.52 -32.69 -6.76
C GLN A 89 12.39 -33.63 -7.21
N THR A 90 11.43 -33.93 -6.35
CA THR A 90 10.30 -34.82 -6.69
C THR A 90 9.44 -34.22 -7.82
N LEU A 91 9.19 -32.91 -7.81
CA LEU A 91 8.43 -32.21 -8.85
C LEU A 91 9.20 -32.13 -10.17
N ASN A 92 10.50 -31.93 -10.12
CA ASN A 92 11.35 -31.98 -11.30
C ASN A 92 11.38 -33.38 -11.92
N GLU A 93 11.52 -34.42 -11.09
CA GLU A 93 11.54 -35.82 -11.54
C GLU A 93 10.19 -36.27 -12.13
N MET A 94 9.06 -35.86 -11.54
CA MET A 94 7.73 -36.26 -12.00
C MET A 94 7.19 -35.43 -13.17
N PHE A 95 7.49 -34.13 -13.20
CA PHE A 95 6.81 -33.19 -14.08
C PHE A 95 7.76 -32.22 -14.82
N ALA A 96 9.08 -32.33 -14.63
CA ALA A 96 10.10 -31.45 -15.21
C ALA A 96 9.90 -29.96 -14.90
N PHE A 97 9.27 -29.64 -13.76
CA PHE A 97 9.14 -28.27 -13.27
C PHE A 97 10.29 -27.91 -12.34
N GLU A 98 10.86 -26.71 -12.52
CA GLU A 98 11.78 -26.10 -11.56
C GLU A 98 11.00 -25.13 -10.66
N VAL A 99 11.18 -25.28 -9.35
CA VAL A 99 10.52 -24.45 -8.34
C VAL A 99 11.58 -23.59 -7.67
N ASP A 100 11.48 -22.28 -7.81
CA ASP A 100 12.34 -21.36 -7.07
C ASP A 100 11.82 -21.21 -5.61
N ARG A 101 12.76 -21.11 -4.67
CA ARG A 101 12.49 -20.84 -3.26
C ARG A 101 11.99 -19.43 -3.02
N ASN A 102 12.26 -18.51 -3.93
CA ASN A 102 11.86 -17.13 -3.79
C ASN A 102 10.78 -16.80 -4.82
N VAL A 103 9.75 -16.09 -4.37
CA VAL A 103 8.75 -15.47 -5.23
C VAL A 103 9.01 -13.97 -5.20
N ASP A 104 9.32 -13.43 -6.36
CA ASP A 104 9.41 -12.01 -6.61
C ASP A 104 8.02 -11.43 -6.74
N MET A 105 7.73 -10.41 -5.94
CA MET A 105 6.52 -9.61 -6.04
C MET A 105 6.87 -8.20 -6.48
N LYS A 106 6.16 -7.72 -7.49
CA LYS A 106 6.24 -6.36 -7.99
C LYS A 106 5.27 -5.47 -7.21
N GLY A 107 5.84 -4.62 -6.34
CA GLY A 107 5.15 -3.51 -5.71
C GLY A 107 4.91 -2.37 -6.70
N LYS A 108 3.63 -2.02 -6.90
CA LYS A 108 3.15 -0.93 -7.76
C LYS A 108 2.41 0.09 -6.91
N PRO A 109 2.99 1.28 -6.63
CA PRO A 109 2.27 2.37 -6.00
C PRO A 109 1.17 2.89 -6.93
N THR A 110 -0.04 3.12 -6.42
CA THR A 110 -1.20 3.55 -7.22
C THR A 110 -1.88 4.80 -6.66
N MET A 111 -1.14 5.62 -5.91
CA MET A 111 -1.68 6.81 -5.27
C MET A 111 -2.09 7.86 -6.32
N LYS A 112 -3.36 8.26 -6.27
CA LYS A 112 -3.95 9.34 -7.07
C LYS A 112 -4.82 10.19 -6.16
N ASN A 113 -4.38 11.39 -5.82
CA ASN A 113 -5.01 12.18 -4.78
C ASN A 113 -5.39 13.56 -5.31
N PHE A 114 -6.67 13.89 -5.21
CA PHE A 114 -7.08 15.28 -5.12
C PHE A 114 -6.64 15.83 -3.76
N LYS A 115 -6.22 17.09 -3.69
CA LYS A 115 -5.87 17.75 -2.44
C LYS A 115 -6.52 19.12 -2.34
N LEU A 116 -7.05 19.43 -1.16
CA LEU A 116 -7.52 20.75 -0.79
C LEU A 116 -6.83 21.14 0.52
N LEU A 117 -5.95 22.12 0.42
CA LEU A 117 -5.04 22.56 1.47
C LEU A 117 -5.23 24.05 1.72
N VAL A 118 -4.99 24.47 2.95
CA VAL A 118 -5.03 25.85 3.40
C VAL A 118 -3.69 26.15 4.05
N ASP A 119 -2.95 27.08 3.45
CA ASP A 119 -1.68 27.57 3.95
C ASP A 119 -1.92 28.85 4.77
N VAL A 120 -1.45 28.85 6.01
CA VAL A 120 -1.47 30.01 6.90
C VAL A 120 -0.05 30.52 7.08
N PHE A 121 0.19 31.78 6.76
CA PHE A 121 1.48 32.46 6.87
C PHE A 121 1.52 33.32 8.13
N PRO A 122 2.06 32.83 9.27
CA PRO A 122 2.03 33.55 10.55
C PRO A 122 2.96 34.77 10.58
N PHE A 123 4.00 34.81 9.75
CA PHE A 123 5.01 35.86 9.77
C PHE A 123 4.86 36.85 8.60
N ARG A 124 5.20 38.13 8.84
CA ARG A 124 5.15 39.20 7.79
C ARG A 124 6.03 38.90 6.58
N ASN A 125 7.08 38.10 6.74
CA ASN A 125 8.00 37.74 5.66
C ASN A 125 7.41 36.68 4.70
N LYS A 126 6.27 36.04 5.04
CA LYS A 126 5.54 35.06 4.24
C LYS A 126 6.37 33.89 3.68
N HIS A 127 7.54 33.63 4.26
CA HIS A 127 8.36 32.50 3.84
C HIS A 127 7.90 31.21 4.50
N TRP A 128 7.49 31.29 5.75
CA TRP A 128 7.01 30.13 6.50
C TRP A 128 5.50 30.07 6.44
N HIS A 129 4.98 28.88 6.22
CA HIS A 129 3.55 28.60 6.31
C HIS A 129 3.28 27.29 7.04
N VAL A 130 2.12 27.24 7.69
CA VAL A 130 1.54 26.02 8.21
C VAL A 130 0.42 25.62 7.27
N THR A 131 0.46 24.39 6.78
CA THR A 131 -0.55 23.86 5.86
C THR A 131 -1.44 22.87 6.59
N THR A 132 -2.75 23.04 6.44
CA THR A 132 -3.75 22.09 6.93
C THR A 132 -4.76 21.81 5.83
N GLY A 133 -5.34 20.61 5.81
CA GLY A 133 -6.37 20.28 4.83
C GLY A 133 -6.59 18.80 4.71
N PHE A 134 -6.91 18.34 3.50
CA PHE A 134 -7.10 16.93 3.24
C PHE A 134 -6.70 16.53 1.82
N TYR A 135 -6.39 15.25 1.69
CA TYR A 135 -6.28 14.53 0.45
C TYR A 135 -7.51 13.63 0.30
N TRP A 136 -8.06 13.57 -0.90
CA TRP A 136 -9.11 12.64 -1.26
C TRP A 136 -8.68 11.84 -2.49
N GLY A 137 -8.67 10.51 -2.37
CA GLY A 137 -8.40 9.64 -3.50
C GLY A 137 -8.93 8.23 -3.28
N PRO A 138 -8.51 7.26 -4.11
CA PRO A 138 -8.90 5.88 -3.95
C PRO A 138 -8.37 5.33 -2.62
N SER A 139 -9.06 4.31 -2.10
CA SER A 139 -8.63 3.57 -0.91
C SER A 139 -7.36 2.77 -1.19
N THR A 140 -7.16 2.26 -2.40
CA THR A 140 -5.99 1.43 -2.73
C THR A 140 -4.79 2.32 -3.09
N VAL A 141 -3.76 2.29 -2.25
CA VAL A 141 -2.56 3.13 -2.39
C VAL A 141 -1.37 2.39 -2.99
N ALA A 142 -1.33 1.07 -2.86
CA ALA A 142 -0.33 0.22 -3.48
C ALA A 142 -0.90 -1.18 -3.73
N LYS A 143 -0.36 -1.84 -4.76
CA LYS A 143 -0.61 -3.25 -5.07
C LYS A 143 0.72 -3.98 -5.11
N ALA A 144 0.75 -5.22 -4.65
CA ALA A 144 1.87 -6.13 -4.87
C ALA A 144 1.31 -7.34 -5.62
N GLU A 145 1.93 -7.70 -6.73
CA GLU A 145 1.54 -8.83 -7.59
C GLU A 145 2.79 -9.65 -7.89
N ASN A 146 2.68 -10.98 -8.02
CA ASN A 146 3.83 -11.82 -8.39
C ASN A 146 4.40 -11.44 -9.77
N ALA A 147 5.72 -11.58 -9.92
CA ALA A 147 6.38 -11.43 -11.21
C ALA A 147 5.96 -12.57 -12.14
N ALA A 148 5.81 -12.28 -13.44
CA ALA A 148 5.36 -13.26 -14.43
C ALA A 148 6.32 -14.45 -14.59
N TYR A 149 7.60 -14.29 -14.22
CA TYR A 149 8.62 -15.34 -14.31
C TYR A 149 8.51 -16.38 -13.19
N ASP A 150 7.94 -16.03 -12.03
CA ASP A 150 7.69 -16.98 -10.92
C ASP A 150 6.33 -17.66 -10.99
N ALA A 151 5.61 -17.48 -12.10
CA ALA A 151 4.37 -18.19 -12.37
C ALA A 151 4.59 -19.72 -12.37
N THR A 152 5.77 -20.22 -12.76
CA THR A 152 6.11 -21.65 -12.73
C THR A 152 6.21 -22.18 -11.30
N SER A 153 6.85 -21.44 -10.40
CA SER A 153 6.93 -21.78 -8.98
C SER A 153 5.54 -21.79 -8.36
N LEU A 154 4.71 -20.77 -8.63
CA LEU A 154 3.32 -20.71 -8.12
C LEU A 154 2.42 -21.80 -8.72
N VAL A 155 2.55 -22.10 -10.00
CA VAL A 155 1.87 -23.25 -10.64
C VAL A 155 2.28 -24.55 -9.97
N SER A 156 3.55 -24.72 -9.63
CA SER A 156 4.04 -25.91 -8.94
C SER A 156 3.49 -26.03 -7.52
N VAL A 157 3.34 -24.90 -6.80
CA VAL A 157 2.61 -24.83 -5.52
C VAL A 157 1.16 -25.27 -5.69
N ALA A 158 0.47 -24.77 -6.71
CA ALA A 158 -0.91 -25.13 -6.98
C ALA A 158 -1.07 -26.62 -7.33
N ILE A 159 -0.19 -27.17 -8.18
CA ILE A 159 -0.17 -28.59 -8.53
C ILE A 159 0.06 -29.45 -7.29
N TYR A 160 1.04 -29.10 -6.46
CA TYR A 160 1.34 -29.83 -5.23
C TYR A 160 0.16 -29.80 -4.25
N ASN A 161 -0.43 -28.63 -3.99
CA ASN A 161 -1.57 -28.51 -3.09
C ASN A 161 -2.81 -29.24 -3.63
N ASN A 162 -3.02 -29.27 -4.94
CA ASN A 162 -4.07 -30.07 -5.56
C ASN A 162 -3.82 -31.58 -5.35
N LEU A 163 -2.58 -32.03 -5.52
CA LEU A 163 -2.19 -33.41 -5.27
C LEU A 163 -2.33 -33.78 -3.79
N TYR A 164 -1.90 -32.91 -2.88
CA TYR A 164 -2.08 -33.06 -1.44
C TYR A 164 -3.57 -33.29 -1.08
N ASN A 165 -4.46 -32.43 -1.60
CA ASN A 165 -5.90 -32.57 -1.36
C ASN A 165 -6.44 -33.88 -1.93
N ARG A 166 -6.03 -34.26 -3.15
CA ARG A 166 -6.44 -35.53 -3.77
C ARG A 166 -5.98 -36.75 -2.98
N VAL A 167 -4.74 -36.75 -2.48
CA VAL A 167 -4.19 -37.85 -1.65
C VAL A 167 -4.96 -37.95 -0.34
N LYS A 168 -5.22 -36.81 0.31
CA LYS A 168 -6.00 -36.73 1.55
C LYS A 168 -7.42 -37.28 1.36
N GLU A 169 -8.17 -36.74 0.40
CA GLU A 169 -9.53 -37.18 0.09
C GLU A 169 -9.57 -38.65 -0.33
N SER A 170 -8.55 -39.12 -1.06
CA SER A 170 -8.47 -40.52 -1.47
C SER A 170 -8.30 -41.47 -0.30
N TRP A 171 -7.44 -41.14 0.67
CA TRP A 171 -7.29 -41.95 1.88
C TRP A 171 -8.52 -41.86 2.78
N GLU A 172 -8.99 -40.65 3.10
CA GLU A 172 -10.13 -40.43 4.00
C GLU A 172 -11.42 -41.08 3.49
N SER A 173 -11.66 -41.08 2.17
CA SER A 173 -12.82 -41.76 1.57
C SER A 173 -12.74 -43.29 1.64
N GLN A 174 -11.54 -43.88 1.78
CA GLN A 174 -11.36 -45.32 1.94
C GLN A 174 -11.59 -45.79 3.37
N ILE A 175 -11.33 -44.93 4.36
CA ILE A 175 -11.45 -45.24 5.79
C ILE A 175 -12.73 -44.66 6.42
N SER A 176 -13.63 -44.11 5.60
CA SER A 176 -14.88 -43.52 6.08
C SER A 176 -15.90 -44.60 6.46
N ASP A 177 -16.50 -44.46 7.64
CA ASP A 177 -17.60 -45.32 8.10
C ASP A 177 -18.97 -44.95 7.49
N ASP A 178 -19.06 -43.90 6.67
CA ASP A 178 -20.32 -43.49 6.02
C ASP A 178 -20.60 -44.35 4.77
N PRO A 179 -21.71 -45.11 4.72
CA PRO A 179 -22.04 -45.98 3.60
C PRO A 179 -22.33 -45.25 2.28
N ASN A 180 -22.47 -43.92 2.28
CA ASN A 180 -22.68 -43.10 1.08
C ASN A 180 -21.36 -42.58 0.47
N VAL A 181 -20.23 -42.75 1.17
CA VAL A 181 -18.93 -42.28 0.70
C VAL A 181 -18.31 -43.33 -0.23
N ILE A 182 -18.12 -42.95 -1.49
CA ILE A 182 -17.47 -43.81 -2.49
C ILE A 182 -15.97 -43.53 -2.48
N PRO A 183 -15.09 -44.54 -2.39
CA PRO A 183 -13.65 -44.35 -2.46
C PRO A 183 -13.24 -43.56 -3.71
N ILE A 184 -12.52 -42.47 -3.49
CA ILE A 184 -12.08 -41.54 -4.52
C ILE A 184 -10.62 -41.86 -4.86
N PRO A 185 -10.25 -42.08 -6.13
CA PRO A 185 -8.85 -42.25 -6.50
C PRO A 185 -8.11 -40.90 -6.50
N TYR A 186 -6.87 -40.86 -6.02
CA TYR A 186 -6.07 -39.64 -6.07
C TYR A 186 -5.55 -39.34 -7.49
N ILE A 187 -5.33 -40.37 -8.31
CA ILE A 187 -4.96 -40.26 -9.71
C ILE A 187 -5.58 -41.37 -10.55
N SER A 188 -5.83 -41.09 -11.83
CA SER A 188 -6.29 -42.07 -12.81
C SER A 188 -5.38 -42.01 -14.03
N ILE A 189 -4.65 -43.09 -14.30
CA ILE A 189 -3.72 -43.18 -15.43
C ILE A 189 -4.23 -44.27 -16.37
N GLY A 190 -4.55 -43.90 -17.61
CA GLY A 190 -5.00 -44.86 -18.62
C GLY A 190 -6.30 -45.62 -18.25
N GLY A 191 -7.16 -45.02 -17.41
CA GLY A 191 -8.38 -45.66 -16.91
C GLY A 191 -8.20 -46.48 -15.62
N ASN A 192 -6.96 -46.69 -15.18
CA ASN A 192 -6.68 -47.36 -13.90
C ASN A 192 -6.76 -46.35 -12.76
N LYS A 193 -7.70 -46.60 -11.83
CA LYS A 193 -7.90 -45.81 -10.62
C LYS A 193 -6.86 -46.20 -9.57
N ILE A 194 -6.02 -45.26 -9.16
CA ILE A 194 -5.02 -45.48 -8.13
C ILE A 194 -5.46 -44.75 -6.86
N TYR A 195 -5.45 -45.47 -5.75
CA TYR A 195 -5.88 -45.01 -4.44
C TYR A 195 -4.67 -44.74 -3.55
N ALA A 196 -4.78 -43.72 -2.69
CA ALA A 196 -3.70 -43.40 -1.76
C ALA A 196 -3.62 -44.50 -0.70
N ASP A 197 -2.41 -44.94 -0.36
CA ASP A 197 -2.17 -45.82 0.78
C ASP A 197 -1.81 -44.99 2.04
N GLU A 198 -1.79 -45.65 3.20
CA GLU A 198 -1.51 -45.00 4.48
C GLU A 198 -0.12 -44.35 4.50
N SER A 199 0.86 -44.98 3.86
CA SER A 199 2.24 -44.49 3.77
C SER A 199 2.32 -43.18 2.98
N LEU A 200 1.67 -43.12 1.82
CA LEU A 200 1.59 -41.92 1.01
C LEU A 200 0.79 -40.83 1.72
N TYR A 201 -0.33 -41.18 2.35
CA TYR A 201 -1.11 -40.24 3.15
C TYR A 201 -0.27 -39.62 4.26
N ASN A 202 0.38 -40.44 5.10
CA ASN A 202 1.22 -39.95 6.21
C ASN A 202 2.37 -39.10 5.70
N LYS A 203 2.99 -39.45 4.56
CA LYS A 203 4.05 -38.65 3.94
C LYS A 203 3.58 -37.27 3.50
N PHE A 204 2.41 -37.17 2.87
CA PHE A 204 1.83 -35.88 2.49
C PHE A 204 1.40 -35.06 3.71
N MET A 205 0.81 -35.70 4.73
CA MET A 205 0.40 -35.03 5.95
C MET A 205 1.60 -34.50 6.77
N ASP A 206 2.70 -35.26 6.82
CA ASP A 206 3.96 -34.84 7.47
C ASP A 206 4.66 -33.69 6.74
N TYR A 207 4.59 -33.67 5.40
CA TYR A 207 5.13 -32.57 4.61
C TYR A 207 4.28 -31.30 4.68
N GLY A 208 2.96 -31.44 4.80
CA GLY A 208 2.04 -30.32 4.88
C GLY A 208 1.87 -29.58 3.55
N ARG A 209 1.01 -28.55 3.53
CA ARG A 209 0.75 -27.75 2.32
C ARG A 209 1.92 -26.81 2.00
N MET A 210 2.08 -26.51 0.72
CA MET A 210 3.09 -25.56 0.24
C MET A 210 2.46 -24.17 0.06
N GLY A 211 3.18 -23.12 0.44
CA GLY A 211 2.73 -21.76 0.20
C GLY A 211 3.73 -20.74 0.70
N VAL A 212 3.47 -19.46 0.44
CA VAL A 212 4.26 -18.40 1.05
C VAL A 212 3.76 -18.25 2.48
N HIS A 213 4.51 -18.71 3.47
CA HIS A 213 4.14 -18.48 4.87
C HIS A 213 4.24 -16.98 5.16
N VAL A 214 3.10 -16.38 5.48
CA VAL A 214 3.00 -14.94 5.75
C VAL A 214 2.92 -14.69 7.24
N GLY A 215 2.29 -15.56 8.02
CA GLY A 215 2.23 -15.47 9.49
C GLY A 215 1.26 -16.50 10.04
N ASP A 216 0.75 -16.29 11.26
CA ASP A 216 -0.19 -17.20 11.95
C ASP A 216 -1.54 -16.52 12.17
N TYR A 217 -2.64 -17.24 11.97
CA TYR A 217 -3.96 -16.80 12.41
C TYR A 217 -4.04 -16.69 13.96
N PRO A 218 -5.02 -15.94 14.51
CA PRO A 218 -5.23 -15.81 15.96
C PRO A 218 -5.42 -17.13 16.71
N ASP A 219 -5.83 -18.19 16.01
CA ASP A 219 -6.00 -19.55 16.53
C ASP A 219 -4.70 -20.38 16.53
N GLY A 220 -3.59 -19.81 16.06
CA GLY A 220 -2.28 -20.45 15.99
C GLY A 220 -2.05 -21.26 14.72
N THR A 221 -3.01 -21.31 13.79
CA THR A 221 -2.81 -21.99 12.50
C THR A 221 -1.97 -21.12 11.55
N PRO A 222 -1.00 -21.68 10.82
CA PRO A 222 -0.17 -20.89 9.92
C PRO A 222 -0.97 -20.42 8.69
N TYR A 223 -1.00 -19.12 8.46
CA TYR A 223 -1.48 -18.52 7.24
C TYR A 223 -0.42 -18.62 6.13
N ARG A 224 -0.69 -19.53 5.19
CA ARG A 224 0.04 -19.67 3.94
C ARG A 224 -0.74 -18.96 2.84
N MET A 225 -0.12 -17.99 2.21
CA MET A 225 -0.67 -17.39 1.01
C MET A 225 -0.44 -18.36 -0.15
N GLU A 226 -1.55 -18.93 -0.63
CA GLU A 226 -1.57 -19.83 -1.78
C GLU A 226 -1.92 -19.05 -3.06
N PRO A 227 -1.52 -19.55 -4.25
CA PRO A 227 -1.93 -18.94 -5.51
C PRO A 227 -3.45 -19.03 -5.73
N ASP A 228 -4.02 -18.02 -6.39
CA ASP A 228 -5.42 -18.05 -6.83
C ASP A 228 -5.64 -19.01 -8.03
N ALA A 229 -6.88 -19.07 -8.53
CA ALA A 229 -7.23 -19.90 -9.70
C ALA A 229 -6.44 -19.56 -10.99
N ASN A 230 -5.82 -18.38 -11.05
CA ASN A 230 -4.95 -17.96 -12.14
C ASN A 230 -3.46 -18.16 -11.83
N ASN A 231 -3.14 -18.85 -10.72
CA ASN A 231 -1.80 -19.03 -10.17
C ASN A 231 -1.10 -17.71 -9.81
N MET A 232 -1.87 -16.70 -9.42
CA MET A 232 -1.36 -15.40 -9.02
C MET A 232 -1.49 -15.19 -7.53
N VAL A 233 -0.51 -14.51 -6.96
CA VAL A 233 -0.54 -14.03 -5.58
C VAL A 233 -0.53 -12.51 -5.62
N SER A 234 -1.58 -11.89 -5.07
CA SER A 234 -1.65 -10.43 -4.98
C SER A 234 -2.12 -9.91 -3.63
N CYS A 235 -1.60 -8.74 -3.27
CA CYS A 235 -1.92 -8.00 -2.05
C CYS A 235 -2.22 -6.54 -2.40
N LYS A 236 -3.17 -5.93 -1.68
CA LYS A 236 -3.60 -4.54 -1.87
C LYS A 236 -3.55 -3.81 -0.54
N ILE A 237 -2.81 -2.71 -0.49
CA ILE A 237 -2.81 -1.82 0.68
C ILE A 237 -3.97 -0.84 0.53
N LYS A 238 -4.94 -0.91 1.45
CA LYS A 238 -6.12 -0.06 1.50
C LYS A 238 -6.10 0.88 2.71
N VAL A 239 -6.42 2.14 2.47
CA VAL A 239 -6.56 3.21 3.48
C VAL A 239 -7.89 3.92 3.29
N ASN A 240 -8.22 4.90 4.14
CA ASN A 240 -9.43 5.69 3.96
C ASN A 240 -9.33 6.58 2.70
N ASN A 241 -10.45 6.85 2.04
CA ASN A 241 -10.50 7.74 0.88
C ASN A 241 -10.20 9.19 1.27
N PHE A 242 -10.71 9.62 2.43
CA PHE A 242 -10.47 10.94 3.01
C PHE A 242 -9.31 10.88 3.99
N ARG A 243 -8.29 11.70 3.75
CA ARG A 243 -7.01 11.68 4.46
C ARG A 243 -6.66 13.09 4.94
N PRO A 244 -6.90 13.43 6.22
CA PRO A 244 -6.47 14.71 6.78
C PRO A 244 -4.97 14.93 6.60
N TYR A 245 -4.55 16.18 6.47
CA TYR A 245 -3.16 16.55 6.33
C TYR A 245 -2.82 17.74 7.22
N LEU A 246 -1.65 17.66 7.85
CA LEU A 246 -1.04 18.75 8.58
C LEU A 246 0.44 18.81 8.22
N GLY A 247 0.93 19.99 7.90
CA GLY A 247 2.33 20.20 7.56
C GLY A 247 2.77 21.63 7.80
N PHE A 248 4.04 21.86 7.53
CA PHE A 248 4.63 23.17 7.47
C PHE A 248 5.50 23.24 6.22
N GLY A 249 5.67 24.44 5.70
CA GLY A 249 6.51 24.65 4.55
C GLY A 249 7.27 25.95 4.62
N TYR A 250 8.27 26.00 3.76
CA TYR A 250 9.12 27.15 3.55
C TYR A 250 9.19 27.46 2.06
N GLY A 251 8.78 28.67 1.70
CA GLY A 251 8.75 29.15 0.33
C GLY A 251 9.48 30.47 0.17
N GLY A 252 10.10 30.67 -0.98
CA GLY A 252 10.76 31.92 -1.31
C GLY A 252 10.77 32.20 -2.80
N LYS A 253 11.00 33.48 -3.13
CA LYS A 253 11.23 33.91 -4.51
C LYS A 253 12.47 33.21 -5.05
N LEU A 254 12.36 32.64 -6.26
CA LEU A 254 13.48 31.95 -6.90
C LEU A 254 14.53 32.94 -7.44
N SER A 255 14.13 34.17 -7.76
CA SER A 255 15.04 35.21 -8.26
C SER A 255 14.57 36.60 -7.85
N ASN A 256 15.50 37.47 -7.49
CA ASN A 256 15.22 38.88 -7.18
C ASN A 256 14.79 39.70 -8.41
N ARG A 257 14.90 39.15 -9.63
CA ARG A 257 14.54 39.84 -10.89
C ARG A 257 13.09 39.65 -11.33
N SER A 258 12.37 38.66 -10.80
CA SER A 258 10.98 38.40 -11.20
C SER A 258 10.19 37.78 -10.06
N ASP A 259 9.15 38.48 -9.63
CA ASP A 259 8.22 38.05 -8.57
C ASP A 259 7.26 36.93 -9.02
N ARG A 260 7.41 36.44 -10.25
CA ARG A 260 6.51 35.43 -10.84
C ARG A 260 6.90 34.00 -10.50
N ASN A 261 8.16 33.73 -10.17
CA ASN A 261 8.65 32.36 -9.94
C ASN A 261 9.01 32.16 -8.46
N TRP A 262 8.40 31.17 -7.84
CA TRP A 262 8.60 30.78 -6.45
C TRP A 262 8.99 29.32 -6.36
N ILE A 263 9.86 29.02 -5.40
CA ILE A 263 10.15 27.66 -4.99
C ILE A 263 9.68 27.47 -3.55
N SER A 264 9.09 26.34 -3.24
CA SER A 264 8.64 26.01 -1.90
C SER A 264 8.89 24.56 -1.57
N PHE A 265 9.14 24.30 -0.30
CA PHE A 265 9.25 22.98 0.26
C PHE A 265 8.17 22.80 1.30
N ASP A 266 7.42 21.72 1.21
CA ASP A 266 6.37 21.34 2.16
C ASP A 266 6.74 20.00 2.81
N CYS A 267 6.72 19.98 4.14
CA CYS A 267 6.92 18.78 4.95
C CYS A 267 5.72 18.60 5.87
N GLY A 268 5.12 17.42 5.87
CA GLY A 268 3.99 17.16 6.74
C GLY A 268 3.63 15.70 6.86
N ALA A 269 2.46 15.50 7.43
CA ALA A 269 1.89 14.25 7.85
C ALA A 269 0.49 14.12 7.23
N MET A 270 0.32 13.15 6.34
CA MET A 270 -1.00 12.76 5.83
C MET A 270 -1.53 11.60 6.67
N PHE A 271 -2.62 11.82 7.38
CA PHE A 271 -3.25 10.83 8.24
C PHE A 271 -4.09 9.90 7.39
N TRP A 272 -3.86 8.59 7.50
CA TRP A 272 -4.57 7.58 6.70
C TRP A 272 -6.07 7.47 7.04
N GLY A 273 -6.52 8.14 8.10
CA GLY A 273 -7.90 8.06 8.59
C GLY A 273 -8.24 6.73 9.27
N GLY A 274 -7.22 5.99 9.72
CA GLY A 274 -7.35 4.67 10.32
C GLY A 274 -6.08 3.84 10.13
N THR A 275 -6.10 2.59 10.59
CA THR A 275 -5.02 1.64 10.33
C THR A 275 -5.08 1.19 8.87
N PRO A 276 -3.99 1.31 8.08
CA PRO A 276 -3.91 0.71 6.76
C PRO A 276 -4.22 -0.80 6.83
N ARG A 277 -5.04 -1.27 5.88
CA ARG A 277 -5.42 -2.67 5.73
C ARG A 277 -4.63 -3.30 4.60
N ILE A 278 -4.14 -4.52 4.80
CA ILE A 278 -3.37 -5.23 3.78
C ILE A 278 -4.21 -6.43 3.39
N ILE A 279 -4.96 -6.27 2.30
CA ILE A 279 -5.93 -7.26 1.84
C ILE A 279 -5.30 -8.11 0.75
N THR A 280 -5.29 -9.40 0.97
CA THR A 280 -4.79 -10.41 0.06
C THR A 280 -5.87 -10.79 -0.96
N HIS A 281 -5.50 -11.52 -2.02
CA HIS A 281 -6.44 -11.89 -3.08
C HIS A 281 -7.55 -12.85 -2.62
N ASP A 282 -7.25 -13.69 -1.62
CA ASP A 282 -8.17 -14.57 -0.89
C ASP A 282 -9.04 -13.81 0.14
N GLY A 283 -8.86 -12.49 0.28
CA GLY A 283 -9.73 -11.62 1.06
C GLY A 283 -9.35 -11.49 2.54
N VAL A 284 -8.25 -12.11 2.97
CA VAL A 284 -7.71 -12.01 4.33
C VAL A 284 -7.08 -10.64 4.55
N ASP A 285 -7.34 -10.02 5.70
CA ASP A 285 -6.67 -8.78 6.09
C ASP A 285 -5.48 -9.12 7.00
N LEU A 286 -4.26 -9.11 6.44
CA LEU A 286 -3.03 -9.39 7.20
C LEU A 286 -2.85 -8.44 8.38
N ALA A 287 -3.44 -7.25 8.32
CA ALA A 287 -3.31 -6.28 9.40
C ALA A 287 -4.16 -6.66 10.62
N LYS A 288 -5.23 -7.42 10.44
CA LYS A 288 -6.20 -7.72 11.49
C LYS A 288 -6.24 -9.21 11.86
N ASP A 289 -6.16 -10.05 10.84
CA ASP A 289 -6.51 -11.46 10.91
C ASP A 289 -5.27 -12.36 10.98
N VAL A 290 -4.05 -11.80 10.90
CA VAL A 290 -2.78 -12.54 10.99
C VAL A 290 -1.84 -11.88 12.00
N LYS A 291 -1.24 -12.71 12.87
CA LYS A 291 -0.23 -12.43 13.91
C LYS A 291 1.08 -13.12 13.54
N ASN A 292 2.18 -12.81 14.25
CA ASN A 292 3.50 -13.44 14.04
C ASN A 292 3.98 -13.49 12.58
N ILE A 293 3.73 -12.42 11.84
CA ILE A 293 4.19 -12.31 10.45
C ILE A 293 5.72 -12.24 10.50
N SER A 294 6.39 -13.27 9.98
CA SER A 294 7.84 -13.43 10.08
C SER A 294 8.58 -12.88 8.86
N GLY A 295 9.87 -12.54 9.03
CA GLY A 295 10.71 -12.00 7.96
C GLY A 295 10.31 -10.60 7.49
N LYS A 296 10.76 -10.22 6.27
CA LYS A 296 10.57 -8.86 5.72
C LYS A 296 9.09 -8.48 5.60
N VAL A 297 8.18 -9.43 5.35
CA VAL A 297 6.72 -9.20 5.34
C VAL A 297 6.24 -8.71 6.71
N GLY A 298 6.76 -9.31 7.78
CA GLY A 298 6.50 -8.93 9.17
C GLY A 298 6.90 -7.51 9.50
N ASP A 299 8.09 -7.12 9.08
CA ASP A 299 8.61 -5.77 9.26
C ASP A 299 7.75 -4.74 8.51
N TYR A 300 7.34 -5.04 7.27
CA TYR A 300 6.44 -4.16 6.53
C TYR A 300 5.06 -4.06 7.18
N VAL A 301 4.45 -5.19 7.54
CA VAL A 301 3.11 -5.20 8.14
C VAL A 301 3.11 -4.50 9.50
N SER A 302 4.13 -4.73 10.33
CA SER A 302 4.28 -4.03 11.62
C SER A 302 4.53 -2.53 11.44
N LEU A 303 5.36 -2.15 10.47
CA LEU A 303 5.57 -0.75 10.10
C LEU A 303 4.26 -0.10 9.65
N PHE A 304 3.49 -0.72 8.75
CA PHE A 304 2.20 -0.16 8.29
C PHE A 304 1.14 -0.10 9.40
N LYS A 305 1.15 -1.03 10.36
CA LYS A 305 0.29 -0.97 11.56
C LYS A 305 0.68 0.18 12.49
N ALA A 306 1.97 0.39 12.70
CA ALA A 306 2.50 1.44 13.57
C ALA A 306 2.35 2.84 12.94
N VAL A 307 2.54 2.93 11.62
CA VAL A 307 2.58 4.17 10.85
C VAL A 307 1.17 4.51 10.37
N LYS A 308 0.37 5.09 11.27
CA LYS A 308 -0.96 5.67 10.96
C LYS A 308 -0.91 6.95 10.11
N VAL A 309 0.30 7.40 9.81
CA VAL A 309 0.60 8.69 9.17
C VAL A 309 1.61 8.48 8.06
N TYR A 310 1.29 8.94 6.85
CA TYR A 310 2.23 9.00 5.76
C TYR A 310 3.06 10.28 5.82
N PRO A 311 4.39 10.21 5.91
CA PRO A 311 5.23 11.39 5.79
C PRO A 311 5.15 11.92 4.36
N VAL A 312 4.77 13.18 4.21
CA VAL A 312 4.70 13.87 2.93
C VAL A 312 5.83 14.88 2.86
N LEU A 313 6.73 14.67 1.92
CA LEU A 313 7.70 15.68 1.48
C LEU A 313 7.36 16.07 0.04
N GLU A 314 7.26 17.37 -0.23
CA GLU A 314 6.91 17.93 -1.54
C GLU A 314 7.77 19.16 -1.84
N LEU A 315 8.42 19.17 -3.00
CA LEU A 315 9.05 20.34 -3.60
C LEU A 315 8.10 20.92 -4.64
N ARG A 316 7.94 22.24 -4.63
CA ARG A 316 6.97 22.97 -5.43
C ARG A 316 7.66 24.08 -6.19
N LEU A 317 7.37 24.16 -7.48
CA LEU A 317 7.71 25.28 -8.33
C LEU A 317 6.41 25.99 -8.71
N THR A 318 6.27 27.23 -8.28
CA THR A 318 5.06 28.04 -8.46
C THR A 318 5.35 29.15 -9.47
N HIS A 319 4.43 29.34 -10.41
CA HIS A 319 4.39 30.41 -11.37
C HIS A 319 3.12 31.23 -11.21
N ARG A 320 3.26 32.53 -10.99
CA ARG A 320 2.12 33.45 -10.97
C ARG A 320 1.60 33.72 -12.37
N ILE A 321 0.34 33.38 -12.61
CA ILE A 321 -0.27 33.45 -13.95
C ILE A 321 -0.80 34.86 -14.23
N PHE A 322 -1.56 35.43 -13.29
CA PHE A 322 -2.12 36.79 -13.34
C PHE A 322 -2.39 37.26 -11.93
#